data_AF-A0A7N2M8I6-F1
#
_entry.id   AF-A0A7N2M8I6-F1
#
_cell.length_a   1.000
_cell.length_b   1.000
_cell.length_c   1.000
_cell.angle_alpha   90.00
_cell.angle_beta   90.00
_cell.angle_gamma   90.00
#
_symmetry.space_group_name_H-M   'P 1'
#
loop_
_entity.id
_entity.type
_entity.pdbx_description
1 polymer ?
#
loop_
_entity_poly.entity_id
_entity_poly.type
_entity_poly.pdbx_seq_one_letter_code
_entity_poly.pdbx_strand_id
1 'polypeptide(L)'
;MYGPLMHLQLGEVSNVVSSAETAKEVMKTHDILFSSRPHLLAPDIMSYGSTGTAFAPYGDYWRYLRKICITELLNSKRVQLFQSIREEEVSNLICFISSNAGLPINLSEKFFSLTFGITATAAFGKKCKDQEAFITLAKENLEVAGGFSVSNVEAMTKTGKGKADDLVDVLLNLPEHGELEFPLTSNNIKAVILVRIFLPATYYVNKKSCLLYDIFIASSETSSTTVEWAVSEMLKSPSVMEKA
;
A
#
# COMPACT_ATOMS: atom_id res chain seq x y z
N MET A 1 22.86 24.63 18.51
CA MET A 1 22.64 23.27 17.97
C MET A 1 21.72 22.54 18.93
N TYR A 2 20.58 22.04 18.46
CA TYR A 2 19.50 21.51 19.31
C TYR A 2 19.67 20.04 19.75
N GLY A 3 20.84 19.44 19.53
CA GLY A 3 21.11 18.04 19.88
C GLY A 3 20.52 17.02 18.90
N PRO A 4 20.79 15.71 19.12
CA PRO A 4 20.34 14.61 18.25
C PRO A 4 18.84 14.29 18.38
N LEU A 5 18.14 14.92 19.32
CA LEU A 5 16.70 14.83 19.54
C LEU A 5 16.16 16.26 19.71
N MET A 6 15.31 16.68 18.79
CA MET A 6 14.72 18.02 18.78
C MET A 6 13.21 17.91 18.84
N HIS A 7 12.59 18.66 19.75
CA HIS A 7 11.14 18.84 19.78
C HIS A 7 10.73 19.91 18.77
N LEU A 8 9.73 19.62 17.95
CA LEU A 8 9.19 20.52 16.93
C LEU A 8 7.67 20.55 17.03
N GLN A 9 7.10 21.74 17.23
CA GLN A 9 5.66 21.92 17.26
C GLN A 9 5.16 22.34 15.87
N LEU A 10 4.36 21.49 15.23
CA LEU A 10 3.73 21.75 13.94
C LEU A 10 2.23 21.98 14.16
N GLY A 11 1.83 23.24 14.28
CA GLY A 11 0.48 23.62 14.70
C GLY A 11 0.18 23.12 16.12
N GLU A 12 -0.88 22.33 16.28
CA GLU A 12 -1.26 21.73 17.56
C GLU A 12 -0.55 20.38 17.83
N VAL A 13 0.21 19.86 16.86
CA VAL A 13 0.86 18.55 16.95
C VAL A 13 2.33 18.68 17.34
N SER A 14 2.70 17.98 18.42
CA SER A 14 4.07 17.87 18.92
C SER A 14 4.82 16.75 18.20
N ASN A 15 5.92 17.09 17.53
CA ASN A 15 6.75 16.17 16.75
C ASN A 15 8.18 16.12 17.30
N VAL A 16 8.93 15.07 16.92
CA VAL A 16 10.33 14.89 17.29
C VAL A 16 11.16 14.67 16.02
N VAL A 17 12.18 15.48 15.83
CA VAL A 17 13.22 15.28 14.81
C VAL A 17 14.39 14.56 15.48
N SER A 18 14.86 13.46 14.87
CA SER A 18 15.87 12.59 15.49
C SER A 18 16.99 12.21 14.53
N SER A 19 18.18 11.98 15.09
CA SER A 19 19.30 11.35 14.38
C SER A 19 19.01 9.87 14.05
N ALA A 20 19.80 9.28 13.15
CA ALA A 20 19.65 7.86 12.81
C ALA A 20 19.89 6.94 14.01
N GLU A 21 20.82 7.31 14.89
CA GLU A 21 21.14 6.60 16.13
C GLU A 21 19.95 6.61 17.10
N THR A 22 19.33 7.78 17.28
CA THR A 22 18.14 7.93 18.13
C THR A 22 16.93 7.20 17.54
N ALA A 23 16.72 7.27 16.22
CA ALA A 23 15.66 6.52 15.55
C ALA A 23 15.84 5.01 15.73
N LYS A 24 17.08 4.49 15.68
CA LYS A 24 17.38 3.08 15.94
C LYS A 24 17.07 2.68 17.38
N GLU A 25 17.40 3.52 18.36
CA GLU A 25 17.11 3.26 19.77
C GLU A 25 15.60 3.18 20.05
N VAL A 26 14.82 4.10 19.46
CA VAL A 26 13.36 4.11 19.55
C VAL A 26 12.74 2.89 18.86
N MET A 27 13.17 2.57 17.64
CA MET A 27 12.54 1.55 16.80
C MET A 27 13.00 0.11 17.09
N LYS A 28 14.07 -0.09 17.85
CA LYS A 28 14.61 -1.43 18.17
C LYS A 28 14.69 -1.72 19.67
N THR A 29 15.23 -0.78 20.45
CA THR A 29 15.44 -1.01 21.89
C THR A 29 14.16 -0.78 22.68
N HIS A 30 13.41 0.25 22.30
CA HIS A 30 12.18 0.67 22.97
C HIS A 30 10.94 0.50 22.07
N ASP A 31 11.00 -0.43 21.11
CA ASP A 31 10.03 -0.58 20.03
C ASP A 31 8.59 -0.74 20.53
N ILE A 32 8.37 -1.53 21.59
CA ILE A 32 7.04 -1.73 22.19
C ILE A 32 6.46 -0.42 22.74
N LEU A 33 7.27 0.44 23.37
CA LEU A 33 6.81 1.70 23.97
C LEU A 33 6.33 2.70 22.89
N PHE A 34 6.93 2.66 21.71
CA PHE A 34 6.63 3.55 20.59
C PHE A 34 5.85 2.88 19.45
N SER A 35 5.36 1.65 19.67
CA SER A 35 4.67 0.87 18.64
C SER A 35 3.23 1.32 18.38
N SER A 36 2.57 1.93 19.38
CA SER A 36 1.20 2.41 19.26
C SER A 36 1.09 3.58 18.28
N ARG A 37 0.10 3.52 17.39
CA ARG A 37 -0.22 4.60 16.45
C ARG A 37 -1.17 5.60 17.12
N PRO A 38 -0.94 6.91 16.94
CA PRO A 38 -1.90 7.91 17.39
C PRO A 38 -3.22 7.73 16.62
N HIS A 39 -4.34 7.99 17.28
CA HIS A 39 -5.63 7.98 16.62
C HIS A 39 -5.74 9.19 15.69
N LEU A 40 -5.95 8.94 14.40
CA LEU A 40 -6.06 9.97 13.37
C LEU A 40 -7.42 9.84 12.69
N LEU A 41 -8.12 10.97 12.49
CA LEU A 41 -9.46 10.98 11.89
C LEU A 41 -9.47 10.49 10.44
N ALA A 42 -8.43 10.81 9.65
CA ALA A 42 -8.36 10.37 8.24
C ALA A 42 -8.29 8.85 8.12
N PRO A 43 -7.32 8.15 8.74
CA PRO A 43 -7.28 6.69 8.77
C PRO A 43 -8.50 6.06 9.43
N ASP A 44 -9.09 6.68 10.45
CA ASP A 44 -10.30 6.16 11.07
C ASP A 44 -11.46 6.08 10.07
N ILE A 45 -11.56 7.07 9.19
CA ILE A 45 -12.57 7.14 8.13
C ILE A 45 -12.20 6.27 6.93
N MET A 46 -10.98 6.38 6.40
CA MET A 46 -10.54 5.70 5.17
C MET A 46 -10.25 4.21 5.38
N SER A 47 -9.80 3.82 6.57
CA SER A 47 -9.40 2.46 6.92
C SER A 47 -10.41 1.78 7.85
N TYR A 48 -11.69 2.16 7.74
CA TYR A 48 -12.84 1.58 8.47
C TYR A 48 -12.55 1.33 9.96
N GLY A 49 -12.29 2.40 10.70
CA GLY A 49 -11.96 2.35 12.12
C GLY A 49 -10.48 2.10 12.42
N SER A 50 -9.59 2.48 11.49
CA SER A 50 -8.14 2.21 11.57
C SER A 50 -7.84 0.73 11.82
N THR A 51 -8.58 -0.19 11.19
CA THR A 51 -8.45 -1.64 11.48
C THR A 51 -7.37 -2.34 10.64
N GLY A 52 -6.73 -1.61 9.73
CA GLY A 52 -5.65 -2.08 8.88
C GLY A 52 -4.31 -2.25 9.61
N THR A 53 -3.34 -2.82 8.90
CA THR A 53 -1.96 -2.98 9.40
C THR A 53 -1.20 -1.67 9.57
N ALA A 54 -1.54 -0.64 8.79
CA ALA A 54 -0.83 0.64 8.81
C ALA A 54 -1.13 1.49 10.05
N PHE A 55 -2.41 1.56 10.43
CA PHE A 55 -2.89 2.49 11.47
C PHE A 55 -3.53 1.82 12.69
N ALA A 56 -3.73 0.50 12.71
CA ALA A 56 -4.28 -0.15 13.91
C ALA A 56 -3.35 0.02 15.12
N PRO A 57 -3.92 0.26 16.31
CA PRO A 57 -3.14 0.34 17.54
C PRO A 57 -2.43 -0.99 17.80
N TYR A 58 -1.24 -0.90 18.37
CA TYR A 58 -0.46 -2.09 18.69
C TYR A 58 -1.19 -2.94 19.73
N GLY A 59 -1.30 -4.25 19.47
CA GLY A 59 -2.01 -5.19 20.32
C GLY A 59 -2.09 -6.58 19.68
N ASP A 60 -2.82 -7.50 20.31
CA ASP A 60 -2.96 -8.89 19.83
C ASP A 60 -3.51 -8.97 18.41
N TYR A 61 -4.49 -8.12 18.09
CA TYR A 61 -5.08 -8.05 16.76
C TYR A 61 -4.08 -7.63 15.69
N TRP A 62 -3.34 -6.54 15.91
CA TRP A 62 -2.32 -6.07 14.96
C TRP A 62 -1.22 -7.11 14.77
N ARG A 63 -0.75 -7.74 15.86
CA ARG A 63 0.24 -8.83 15.79
C ARG A 63 -0.27 -10.01 14.99
N TYR A 64 -1.54 -10.39 15.16
CA TYR A 64 -2.19 -11.45 14.41
C TYR A 64 -2.27 -11.12 12.90
N LEU A 65 -2.74 -9.92 12.54
CA LEU A 65 -2.78 -9.48 11.15
C LEU A 65 -1.38 -9.46 10.53
N ARG A 66 -0.40 -8.85 11.21
CA ARG A 66 0.98 -8.79 10.75
C ARG A 66 1.56 -10.19 10.51
N LYS A 67 1.26 -11.14 11.39
CA LYS A 67 1.68 -12.54 11.22
C LYS A 67 1.10 -13.12 9.93
N ILE A 68 -0.20 -12.96 9.67
CA ILE A 68 -0.82 -13.42 8.41
C ILE A 68 -0.14 -12.77 7.20
N CYS A 69 0.07 -11.46 7.20
CA CYS A 69 0.72 -10.77 6.09
C CYS A 69 2.09 -11.37 5.78
N ILE A 70 2.91 -11.60 6.80
CA ILE A 70 4.28 -12.10 6.63
C ILE A 70 4.29 -13.58 6.27
N THR A 71 3.51 -14.42 6.96
CA THR A 71 3.59 -15.88 6.77
C THR A 71 2.79 -16.37 5.58
N GLU A 72 1.68 -15.72 5.23
CA GLU A 72 0.74 -16.22 4.21
C GLU A 72 0.79 -15.45 2.90
N LEU A 73 1.02 -14.12 2.94
CA LEU A 73 0.94 -13.26 1.76
C LEU A 73 2.33 -12.92 1.19
N LEU A 74 3.26 -12.51 2.06
CA LEU A 74 4.56 -11.95 1.67
C LEU A 74 5.73 -12.92 1.92
N ASN A 75 5.45 -14.22 2.10
CA ASN A 75 6.51 -15.22 2.23
C ASN A 75 7.24 -15.45 0.89
N SER A 76 8.49 -15.92 0.97
CA SER A 76 9.34 -16.11 -0.21
C SER A 76 8.71 -17.01 -1.29
N LYS A 77 7.99 -18.07 -0.89
CA LYS A 77 7.31 -18.98 -1.82
C LYS A 77 6.21 -18.25 -2.59
N ARG A 78 5.40 -17.42 -1.92
CA ARG A 78 4.34 -16.60 -2.55
C ARG A 78 4.92 -15.56 -3.49
N VAL A 79 5.96 -14.85 -3.05
CA VAL A 79 6.62 -13.82 -3.88
C VAL A 79 7.22 -14.42 -5.15
N GLN A 80 7.76 -15.65 -5.08
CA GLN A 80 8.25 -16.39 -6.23
C GLN A 80 7.12 -16.81 -7.18
N LEU A 81 5.95 -17.21 -6.67
CA LEU A 81 4.80 -17.53 -7.53
C LEU A 81 4.32 -16.34 -8.37
N PHE A 82 4.48 -15.11 -7.87
CA PHE A 82 4.13 -13.90 -8.62
C PHE A 82 5.23 -13.43 -9.58
N GLN A 83 6.27 -14.23 -9.82
CA GLN A 83 7.36 -13.87 -10.73
C GLN A 83 6.86 -13.67 -12.16
N SER A 84 6.08 -14.59 -12.69
CA SER A 84 5.53 -14.49 -14.05
C SER A 84 4.69 -13.23 -14.24
N ILE A 85 3.87 -12.87 -13.25
CA ILE A 85 3.07 -11.64 -13.26
C ILE A 85 3.97 -10.39 -13.37
N ARG A 86 5.07 -10.35 -12.60
CA ARG A 86 6.01 -9.22 -12.66
C ARG A 86 6.72 -9.15 -14.00
N GLU A 87 7.17 -10.28 -14.50
CA GLU A 87 7.87 -10.38 -15.80
C GLU A 87 6.96 -9.95 -16.95
N GLU A 88 5.69 -10.37 -16.93
CA GLU A 88 4.70 -9.97 -17.92
C GLU A 88 4.43 -8.47 -17.90
N GLU A 89 4.14 -7.88 -16.74
CA GLU A 89 3.85 -6.44 -16.63
C GLU A 89 5.08 -5.58 -16.98
N VAL A 90 6.29 -6.01 -16.59
CA VAL A 90 7.53 -5.33 -16.99
C VAL A 90 7.78 -5.45 -18.50
N SER A 91 7.55 -6.62 -19.09
CA SER A 91 7.65 -6.83 -20.53
C SER A 91 6.69 -5.91 -21.30
N ASN A 92 5.45 -5.78 -20.82
CA ASN A 92 4.47 -4.85 -21.38
C ASN A 92 4.95 -3.39 -21.33
N LEU A 93 5.57 -2.97 -20.23
CA LEU A 93 6.15 -1.63 -20.10
C LEU A 93 7.31 -1.42 -21.08
N ILE A 94 8.21 -2.40 -21.23
CA ILE A 94 9.35 -2.32 -22.16
C ILE A 94 8.84 -2.21 -23.60
N CYS A 95 7.88 -3.04 -24.00
CA CYS A 95 7.25 -2.99 -25.32
C CYS A 95 6.57 -1.64 -25.58
N PHE A 96 5.93 -1.04 -24.57
CA PHE A 96 5.35 0.29 -24.68
C PHE A 96 6.42 1.37 -24.90
N ILE A 97 7.51 1.35 -24.14
CA ILE A 97 8.61 2.31 -24.27
C ILE A 97 9.28 2.17 -25.64
N SER A 98 9.57 0.95 -26.08
CA SER A 98 10.22 0.71 -27.38
C SER A 98 9.36 1.17 -28.55
N SER A 99 8.04 1.00 -28.46
CA SER A 99 7.09 1.42 -29.51
C SER A 99 6.91 2.94 -29.58
N ASN A 100 7.32 3.68 -28.54
CA ASN A 100 7.27 5.14 -28.46
C ASN A 100 8.67 5.77 -28.52
N ALA A 101 9.65 5.07 -29.09
CA ALA A 101 11.00 5.57 -29.23
C ALA A 101 11.03 6.93 -29.97
N GLY A 102 11.71 7.91 -29.39
CA GLY A 102 11.81 9.28 -29.93
C GLY A 102 10.67 10.22 -29.55
N LEU A 103 9.64 9.75 -28.85
CA LEU A 103 8.58 10.60 -28.29
C LEU A 103 8.81 10.86 -26.80
N PRO A 104 8.41 12.04 -26.27
CA PRO A 104 8.41 12.27 -24.84
C PRO A 104 7.36 11.38 -24.15
N ILE A 105 7.78 10.62 -23.13
CA ILE A 105 6.94 9.69 -22.37
C ILE A 105 6.86 10.14 -20.92
N ASN A 106 5.66 10.21 -20.35
CA ASN A 106 5.46 10.36 -18.90
C ASN A 106 5.66 8.99 -18.22
N LEU A 107 6.86 8.75 -17.67
CA LEU A 107 7.19 7.50 -17.00
C LEU A 107 6.55 7.36 -15.62
N SER A 108 6.27 8.46 -14.92
CA SER A 108 5.68 8.44 -13.57
C SER A 108 4.31 7.75 -13.57
N GLU A 109 3.45 8.08 -14.54
CA GLU A 109 2.16 7.39 -14.70
C GLU A 109 2.33 5.91 -15.05
N LYS A 110 3.32 5.58 -15.89
CA LYS A 110 3.56 4.20 -16.33
C LYS A 110 4.12 3.32 -15.21
N PHE A 111 5.00 3.85 -14.36
CA PHE A 111 5.47 3.14 -13.18
C PHE A 111 4.35 2.92 -12.18
N PHE A 112 3.46 3.89 -11.97
CA PHE A 112 2.29 3.71 -11.12
C PHE A 112 1.37 2.60 -11.65
N SER A 113 1.02 2.63 -12.94
CA SER A 113 0.19 1.58 -13.56
C SER A 113 0.86 0.20 -13.52
N LEU A 114 2.19 0.13 -13.66
CA LEU A 114 2.97 -1.11 -13.54
C LEU A 114 2.85 -1.71 -12.14
N THR A 115 3.19 -0.95 -11.10
CA THR A 115 3.18 -1.44 -9.71
C THR A 115 1.76 -1.78 -9.26
N PHE A 116 0.79 -0.98 -9.70
CA PHE A 116 -0.62 -1.24 -9.50
C PHE A 116 -1.05 -2.54 -10.18
N GLY A 117 -0.75 -2.72 -11.46
CA GLY A 117 -1.12 -3.90 -12.24
C GLY A 117 -0.53 -5.19 -11.67
N ILE A 118 0.72 -5.16 -11.22
CA ILE A 118 1.35 -6.28 -10.52
C ILE A 118 0.56 -6.63 -9.26
N THR A 119 0.22 -5.63 -8.43
CA THR A 119 -0.50 -5.85 -7.17
C THR A 119 -1.92 -6.37 -7.44
N ALA A 120 -2.62 -5.79 -8.43
CA ALA A 120 -3.97 -6.18 -8.82
C ALA A 120 -4.02 -7.62 -9.32
N THR A 121 -3.14 -7.97 -10.24
CA THR A 121 -3.07 -9.33 -10.79
C THR A 121 -2.63 -10.33 -9.72
N ALA A 122 -1.72 -9.97 -8.80
CA ALA A 122 -1.34 -10.83 -7.69
C ALA A 122 -2.49 -11.05 -6.68
N ALA A 123 -3.32 -10.04 -6.43
CA ALA A 123 -4.45 -10.11 -5.50
C ALA A 123 -5.68 -10.83 -6.10
N PHE A 124 -5.98 -10.58 -7.38
CA PHE A 124 -7.22 -11.02 -8.02
C PHE A 124 -7.04 -12.10 -9.10
N GLY A 125 -5.80 -12.42 -9.47
CA GLY A 125 -5.46 -13.47 -10.42
C GLY A 125 -5.64 -13.09 -11.90
N LYS A 126 -6.19 -11.92 -12.23
CA LYS A 126 -6.33 -11.44 -13.60
C LYS A 126 -6.35 -9.91 -13.68
N LYS A 127 -6.04 -9.39 -14.87
CA LYS A 127 -6.15 -7.97 -15.20
C LYS A 127 -7.62 -7.56 -15.26
N CYS A 128 -8.00 -6.53 -14.50
CA CYS A 128 -9.39 -6.06 -14.48
C CYS A 128 -9.68 -5.07 -15.61
N LYS A 129 -10.91 -5.09 -16.15
CA LYS A 129 -11.42 -4.08 -17.10
C LYS A 129 -11.55 -2.70 -16.46
N ASP A 130 -11.83 -2.64 -15.16
CA ASP A 130 -12.00 -1.40 -14.39
C ASP A 130 -10.69 -0.90 -13.73
N GLN A 131 -9.54 -1.43 -14.16
CA GLN A 131 -8.23 -1.10 -13.60
C GLN A 131 -7.92 0.40 -13.66
N GLU A 132 -8.29 1.10 -14.74
CA GLU A 132 -8.04 2.54 -14.89
C GLU A 132 -8.90 3.38 -13.94
N ALA A 133 -10.17 3.00 -13.73
CA ALA A 133 -11.04 3.66 -12.77
C ALA A 133 -10.50 3.47 -11.34
N PHE A 134 -10.03 2.27 -11.04
CA PHE A 134 -9.41 1.97 -9.75
C PHE A 134 -8.11 2.75 -9.51
N ILE A 135 -7.22 2.80 -10.51
CA ILE A 135 -5.97 3.57 -10.46
C ILE A 135 -6.28 5.06 -10.17
N THR A 136 -7.29 5.59 -10.84
CA THR A 136 -7.72 6.98 -10.65
C THR A 136 -8.21 7.21 -9.21
N LEU A 137 -9.11 6.36 -8.72
CA LEU A 137 -9.60 6.44 -7.33
C LEU A 137 -8.48 6.27 -6.30
N ALA A 138 -7.52 5.37 -6.54
CA ALA A 138 -6.37 5.15 -5.66
C ALA A 138 -5.47 6.39 -5.58
N LYS A 139 -5.18 7.04 -6.71
CA LYS A 139 -4.41 8.31 -6.76
C LYS A 139 -5.12 9.43 -6.00
N GLU A 140 -6.43 9.58 -6.22
CA GLU A 140 -7.20 10.61 -5.53
C GLU A 140 -7.27 10.39 -4.01
N ASN A 141 -7.36 9.14 -3.55
CA ASN A 141 -7.29 8.80 -2.14
C ASN A 141 -5.93 9.18 -1.53
N LEU A 142 -4.84 8.92 -2.27
CA LEU A 142 -3.48 9.28 -1.86
C LEU A 142 -3.29 10.80 -1.73
N GLU A 143 -3.78 11.60 -2.69
CA GLU A 143 -3.70 13.06 -2.62
C GLU A 143 -4.42 13.63 -1.38
N VAL A 144 -5.59 13.07 -1.05
CA VAL A 144 -6.34 13.46 0.15
C VAL A 144 -5.59 13.06 1.42
N ALA A 145 -4.97 11.87 1.43
CA ALA A 145 -4.21 11.36 2.57
C ALA A 145 -2.87 12.08 2.80
N GLY A 146 -2.23 12.58 1.74
CA GLY A 146 -0.89 13.19 1.77
C GLY A 146 -0.85 14.68 2.13
N GLY A 147 -1.99 15.38 2.14
CA GLY A 147 -1.99 16.82 2.39
C GLY A 147 -2.06 17.21 3.87
N PHE A 148 -1.07 18.00 4.30
CA PHE A 148 -0.88 18.48 5.68
C PHE A 148 -1.66 19.76 6.04
N SER A 149 -2.71 20.12 5.29
CA SER A 149 -3.46 21.38 5.50
C SER A 149 -4.68 21.21 6.44
N VAL A 150 -5.03 22.25 7.20
CA VAL A 150 -6.27 22.29 8.01
C VAL A 150 -7.52 22.16 7.13
N SER A 151 -7.48 22.70 5.89
CA SER A 151 -8.53 22.51 4.89
C SER A 151 -8.67 21.04 4.44
N ASN A 152 -7.60 20.24 4.55
CA ASN A 152 -7.68 18.81 4.26
C ASN A 152 -8.47 18.05 5.31
N VAL A 153 -8.57 18.51 6.56
CA VAL A 153 -9.32 17.78 7.59
C VAL A 153 -10.82 17.74 7.29
N GLU A 154 -11.38 18.84 6.77
CA GLU A 154 -12.78 18.89 6.33
C GLU A 154 -13.01 18.13 5.01
N ALA A 155 -12.08 18.20 4.07
CA ALA A 155 -12.13 17.40 2.83
C ALA A 155 -11.97 15.89 3.11
N MET A 156 -11.09 15.50 4.04
CA MET A 156 -10.86 14.13 4.49
C MET A 156 -12.11 13.51 5.12
N THR A 157 -12.90 14.28 5.87
CA THR A 157 -14.07 13.76 6.60
C THR A 157 -15.29 13.51 5.71
N LYS A 158 -15.53 14.36 4.70
CA LYS A 158 -16.68 14.21 3.78
C LYS A 158 -16.35 13.53 2.46
N THR A 159 -15.23 13.89 1.84
CA THR A 159 -14.82 13.37 0.52
C THR A 159 -13.98 12.10 0.65
N GLY A 160 -13.11 12.00 1.67
CA GLY A 160 -12.28 10.82 1.92
C GLY A 160 -13.09 9.55 2.21
N LYS A 161 -14.19 9.66 2.97
CA LYS A 161 -15.10 8.53 3.23
C LYS A 161 -15.74 8.00 1.96
N GLY A 162 -16.37 8.89 1.17
CA GLY A 162 -17.05 8.50 -0.06
C GLY A 162 -16.09 7.86 -1.07
N LYS A 163 -14.89 8.42 -1.22
CA LYS A 163 -13.87 7.86 -2.12
C LYS A 163 -13.26 6.54 -1.64
N ALA A 164 -13.14 6.35 -0.33
CA ALA A 164 -12.71 5.07 0.24
C ALA A 164 -13.80 4.00 0.02
N ASP A 165 -15.07 4.35 0.24
CA ASP A 165 -16.23 3.50 -0.04
C ASP A 165 -16.29 3.14 -1.54
N ASP A 166 -16.11 4.10 -2.45
CA ASP A 166 -16.04 3.84 -3.89
C ASP A 166 -14.89 2.87 -4.25
N LEU A 167 -13.71 3.06 -3.65
CA LEU A 167 -12.56 2.18 -3.89
C LEU A 167 -12.83 0.76 -3.38
N VAL A 168 -13.41 0.63 -2.18
CA VAL A 168 -13.78 -0.66 -1.61
C VAL A 168 -14.90 -1.32 -2.40
N ASP A 169 -15.89 -0.58 -2.86
CA ASP A 169 -16.96 -1.09 -3.71
C ASP A 169 -16.41 -1.58 -5.05
N VAL A 170 -15.45 -0.86 -5.65
CA VAL A 170 -14.76 -1.39 -6.84
C VAL A 170 -14.02 -2.67 -6.48
N LEU A 171 -13.24 -2.75 -5.38
CA LEU A 171 -12.54 -3.97 -4.95
C LEU A 171 -13.48 -5.15 -4.71
N LEU A 172 -14.66 -4.90 -4.11
CA LEU A 172 -15.66 -5.93 -3.80
C LEU A 172 -16.43 -6.38 -5.04
N ASN A 173 -16.63 -5.50 -6.02
CA ASN A 173 -17.30 -5.80 -7.28
C ASN A 173 -16.37 -6.42 -8.33
N LEU A 174 -15.06 -6.51 -8.07
CA LEU A 174 -14.14 -7.26 -8.91
C LEU A 174 -14.58 -8.74 -8.95
N PRO A 175 -14.85 -9.32 -10.14
CA PRO A 175 -15.33 -10.68 -10.22
C PRO A 175 -14.31 -11.65 -9.61
N GLU A 176 -14.70 -12.40 -8.57
CA GLU A 176 -13.96 -13.56 -8.06
C GLU A 176 -13.97 -14.67 -9.13
N HIS A 177 -13.12 -14.54 -10.14
CA HIS A 177 -13.05 -15.47 -11.26
C HIS A 177 -11.60 -15.86 -11.49
N GLY A 178 -11.20 -16.91 -10.78
CA GLY A 178 -9.94 -17.60 -10.94
C GLY A 178 -9.85 -18.68 -9.86
N GLU A 179 -10.04 -19.95 -10.22
CA GLU A 179 -9.39 -21.01 -9.47
C GLU A 179 -7.89 -20.75 -9.63
N LEU A 180 -7.24 -20.36 -8.54
CA LEU A 180 -5.78 -20.34 -8.48
C LEU A 180 -5.29 -21.72 -8.92
N GLU A 181 -4.28 -21.79 -9.80
CA GLU A 181 -3.65 -23.05 -10.28
C GLU A 181 -3.09 -23.93 -9.14
N PHE A 182 -3.17 -23.46 -7.89
CA PHE A 182 -3.10 -24.28 -6.70
C PHE A 182 -4.35 -24.06 -5.84
N PRO A 183 -4.97 -25.13 -5.29
CA PRO A 183 -5.98 -24.94 -4.28
C PRO A 183 -5.31 -24.21 -3.12
N LEU A 184 -5.79 -23.00 -2.81
CA LEU A 184 -5.55 -22.40 -1.51
C LEU A 184 -6.04 -23.44 -0.52
N THR A 185 -5.11 -24.21 0.05
CA THR A 185 -5.47 -25.38 0.85
C THR A 185 -6.32 -24.89 2.02
N SER A 186 -7.25 -25.73 2.47
CA SER A 186 -8.24 -25.43 3.53
C SER A 186 -7.66 -24.72 4.76
N ASN A 187 -6.35 -24.79 5.00
CA ASN A 187 -5.65 -24.11 6.09
C ASN A 187 -5.27 -22.64 5.81
N ASN A 188 -4.97 -22.26 4.56
CA ASN A 188 -4.69 -20.86 4.18
C ASN A 188 -5.98 -20.09 3.95
N ILE A 189 -7.00 -20.77 3.41
CA ILE A 189 -8.36 -20.23 3.41
C ILE A 189 -8.89 -20.15 4.83
N LYS A 190 -8.56 -21.03 5.78
CA LYS A 190 -8.94 -20.83 7.19
C LYS A 190 -8.40 -19.51 7.76
N ALA A 191 -7.25 -18.96 7.38
CA ALA A 191 -6.91 -17.62 7.89
C ALA A 191 -7.92 -16.53 7.43
N VAL A 192 -8.60 -16.75 6.29
CA VAL A 192 -9.59 -15.85 5.67
C VAL A 192 -11.05 -16.30 5.89
N ILE A 193 -11.32 -17.58 6.20
CA ILE A 193 -12.61 -18.25 6.44
C ILE A 193 -12.79 -18.65 7.91
N LEU A 194 -11.76 -18.84 8.71
CA LEU A 194 -11.89 -19.04 10.16
C LEU A 194 -12.39 -17.75 10.83
N VAL A 195 -12.18 -16.60 10.18
CA VAL A 195 -12.89 -15.37 10.55
C VAL A 195 -14.35 -15.32 10.07
N ARG A 196 -14.72 -16.14 9.07
CA ARG A 196 -16.11 -16.41 8.65
C ARG A 196 -16.86 -17.31 9.66
N ILE A 197 -16.16 -18.03 10.54
CA ILE A 197 -16.75 -18.96 11.53
C ILE A 197 -16.90 -18.33 12.92
N PHE A 198 -16.04 -17.38 13.31
CA PHE A 198 -16.01 -16.85 14.69
C PHE A 198 -16.58 -15.42 14.88
N LEU A 199 -16.87 -14.66 13.82
CA LEU A 199 -17.34 -13.26 13.94
C LEU A 199 -18.53 -12.96 13.00
N PRO A 200 -19.51 -12.14 13.41
CA PRO A 200 -20.67 -11.78 12.59
C PRO A 200 -20.26 -11.07 11.28
N ALA A 201 -20.96 -11.38 10.19
CA ALA A 201 -20.61 -11.04 8.80
C ALA A 201 -20.36 -9.54 8.53
N THR A 202 -21.03 -8.64 9.26
CA THR A 202 -20.86 -7.18 9.13
C THR A 202 -19.54 -6.65 9.68
N TYR A 203 -18.96 -7.33 10.68
CA TYR A 203 -17.69 -6.94 11.30
C TYR A 203 -16.47 -7.34 10.44
N TYR A 204 -16.64 -8.31 9.54
CA TYR A 204 -15.55 -8.93 8.80
C TYR A 204 -15.28 -8.31 7.42
N VAL A 205 -16.32 -7.84 6.72
CA VAL A 205 -16.18 -7.14 5.43
C VAL A 205 -15.25 -5.94 5.58
N ASN A 206 -15.45 -5.12 6.61
CA ASN A 206 -14.66 -3.92 6.87
C ASN A 206 -13.15 -4.21 7.07
N LYS A 207 -12.80 -5.32 7.73
CA LYS A 207 -11.40 -5.65 8.06
C LYS A 207 -10.61 -6.27 6.91
N LYS A 208 -11.25 -7.14 6.10
CA LYS A 208 -10.62 -7.69 4.88
C LYS A 208 -10.41 -6.57 3.86
N SER A 209 -11.42 -5.72 3.66
CA SER A 209 -11.33 -4.57 2.76
C SER A 209 -10.21 -3.62 3.18
N CYS A 210 -10.05 -3.38 4.49
CA CYS A 210 -8.96 -2.53 4.98
C CYS A 210 -7.55 -3.10 4.75
N LEU A 211 -7.34 -4.41 4.92
CA LEU A 211 -6.03 -5.01 4.65
C LEU A 211 -5.66 -4.96 3.15
N LEU A 212 -6.66 -5.19 2.29
CA LEU A 212 -6.47 -5.12 0.85
C LEU A 212 -6.17 -3.67 0.41
N TYR A 213 -6.94 -2.72 0.94
CA TYR A 213 -6.71 -1.29 0.79
C TYR A 213 -5.28 -0.90 1.18
N ASP A 214 -4.82 -1.29 2.38
CA ASP A 214 -3.45 -1.02 2.85
C ASP A 214 -2.39 -1.54 1.86
N ILE A 215 -2.55 -2.76 1.34
CA ILE A 215 -1.59 -3.36 0.40
C ILE A 215 -1.56 -2.57 -0.91
N PHE A 216 -2.71 -2.24 -1.49
CA PHE A 216 -2.78 -1.53 -2.78
C PHE A 216 -2.22 -0.12 -2.72
N ILE A 217 -2.61 0.63 -1.69
CA ILE A 217 -2.16 2.00 -1.50
C ILE A 217 -0.65 2.02 -1.22
N ALA A 218 -0.17 1.17 -0.30
CA ALA A 218 1.24 1.14 0.06
C ALA A 218 2.12 0.62 -1.08
N SER A 219 1.69 -0.38 -1.85
CA SER A 219 2.54 -0.98 -2.90
C SER A 219 2.72 -0.06 -4.10
N SER A 220 1.71 0.72 -4.46
CA SER A 220 1.69 1.45 -5.72
C SER A 220 2.61 2.67 -5.67
N GLU A 221 2.32 3.64 -4.79
CA GLU A 221 3.05 4.91 -4.76
C GLU A 221 4.52 4.75 -4.33
N THR A 222 4.77 3.94 -3.30
CA THR A 222 6.14 3.78 -2.78
C THR A 222 7.06 3.14 -3.80
N SER A 223 6.59 2.07 -4.48
CA SER A 223 7.38 1.36 -5.48
C SER A 223 7.54 2.19 -6.75
N SER A 224 6.47 2.85 -7.22
CA SER A 224 6.54 3.66 -8.45
C SER A 224 7.49 4.84 -8.28
N THR A 225 7.41 5.53 -7.13
CA THR A 225 8.28 6.66 -6.80
C THR A 225 9.74 6.20 -6.67
N THR A 226 9.97 5.03 -6.08
CA THR A 226 11.33 4.47 -5.97
C THR A 226 11.94 4.20 -7.36
N VAL A 227 11.17 3.59 -8.26
CA VAL A 227 11.63 3.33 -9.64
C VAL A 227 11.84 4.64 -10.40
N GLU A 228 10.94 5.61 -10.23
CA GLU A 228 11.05 6.93 -10.84
C GLU A 228 12.33 7.65 -10.40
N TRP A 229 12.64 7.68 -9.09
CA TRP A 229 13.88 8.24 -8.58
C TRP A 229 15.10 7.50 -9.09
N ALA A 230 15.07 6.16 -9.10
CA ALA A 230 16.18 5.37 -9.63
C ALA A 230 16.47 5.72 -11.09
N VAL A 231 15.44 5.77 -11.94
CA VAL A 231 15.58 6.16 -13.36
C VAL A 231 16.05 7.61 -13.51
N SER A 232 15.50 8.53 -12.72
CA SER A 232 15.92 9.94 -12.71
C SER A 232 17.39 10.10 -12.36
N GLU A 233 17.88 9.38 -11.34
CA GLU A 233 19.28 9.43 -10.93
C GLU A 233 20.22 8.78 -11.96
N MET A 234 19.80 7.69 -12.61
CA MET A 234 20.56 7.09 -13.71
C MET A 234 20.66 8.02 -14.92
N LEU A 235 19.57 8.71 -15.28
CA LEU A 235 19.56 9.67 -16.40
C LEU A 235 20.45 10.89 -16.14
N LYS A 236 20.56 11.33 -14.88
CA LYS A 236 21.48 12.41 -14.47
C LYS A 236 22.94 11.97 -14.45
N SER A 237 23.22 10.67 -14.38
CA SER A 237 24.57 10.10 -14.20
C SER A 237 24.91 9.08 -15.29
N PRO A 238 25.40 9.51 -16.46
CA PRO A 238 25.71 8.61 -17.58
C PRO A 238 26.68 7.46 -17.23
N SER A 239 27.64 7.71 -16.35
CA SER A 239 28.61 6.69 -15.90
C SER A 239 28.00 5.60 -15.01
N VAL A 240 26.87 5.87 -14.35
CA VAL A 240 26.11 4.88 -13.58
C VAL A 240 25.22 4.08 -14.54
N MET A 241 24.57 4.77 -15.48
CA MET A 241 23.73 4.13 -16.51
C MET A 241 24.53 3.14 -17.37
N GLU A 242 25.77 3.47 -17.76
CA GLU A 242 26.61 2.58 -18.57
C GLU A 242 27.07 1.32 -17.82
N LYS A 243 27.12 1.37 -16.48
CA LYS A 243 27.55 0.25 -15.64
C LYS A 243 26.42 -0.69 -15.22
N ALA A 244 25.17 -0.23 -15.26
CA ALA A 244 23.99 -0.98 -14.85
C ALA A 244 23.55 -1.97 -15.94
#